data_AF-A0A254S3X0-F1
#
_entry.id   AF-A0A254S3X0-F1
#
_cell.length_a   1.000
_cell.length_b   1.000
_cell.length_c   1.000
_cell.angle_alpha   90.00
_cell.angle_beta   90.00
_cell.angle_gamma   90.00
#
_symmetry.space_group_name_H-M   'P 1'
#
loop_
_entity.id
_entity.type
_entity.pdbx_description
1 polymer ?
#
loop_
_entity_poly.entity_id
_entity_poly.type
_entity_poly.pdbx_seq_one_letter_code
_entity_poly.pdbx_strand_id
1 'polypeptide(L)'
;MKQRVIGFMVADENKTADISSWGGICLTYTSDASFRVYLVSELGDESDHNTKPHAWFAALLDPESPMTKCVQWHDFTVLKNGSSDIERYGDEDAKKAKVILIKFEGSSGEQKNFNIKSLGTYDERLLGRS
;
A
#
# COMPACT_ATOMS: atom_id res chain seq x y z
N MET A 1 -5.40 19.77 -3.88
CA MET A 1 -5.24 19.17 -2.53
C MET A 1 -3.82 18.67 -2.41
N LYS A 2 -3.10 18.95 -1.31
CA LYS A 2 -1.76 18.39 -1.08
C LYS A 2 -1.92 16.95 -0.60
N GLN A 3 -1.35 15.99 -1.32
CA GLN A 3 -1.34 14.60 -0.90
C GLN A 3 -0.23 14.37 0.12
N ARG A 4 -0.49 13.54 1.14
CA ARG A 4 0.54 13.09 2.08
C ARG A 4 0.88 11.66 1.74
N VAL A 5 2.04 11.48 1.12
CA VAL A 5 2.49 10.19 0.61
C VAL A 5 3.94 9.93 0.99
N ILE A 6 4.25 8.65 1.20
CA ILE A 6 5.62 8.13 1.29
C ILE A 6 5.75 7.08 0.20
N GLY A 7 6.76 7.20 -0.65
CA GLY A 7 7.00 6.25 -1.74
C GLY A 7 8.38 5.63 -1.63
N PHE A 8 8.48 4.35 -1.98
CA PHE A 8 9.75 3.68 -2.18
C PHE A 8 9.80 3.09 -3.59
N MET A 9 10.85 3.46 -4.32
CA MET A 9 11.09 2.94 -5.66
C MET A 9 11.58 1.50 -5.54
N VAL A 10 10.99 0.61 -6.35
CA VAL A 10 11.41 -0.80 -6.47
C VAL A 10 12.23 -1.04 -7.74
N ALA A 11 12.33 -0.03 -8.61
CA ALA A 11 13.12 -0.04 -9.82
C ALA A 11 13.77 1.35 -10.05
N ASP A 12 14.79 1.40 -10.90
CA ASP A 12 15.35 2.66 -11.38
C ASP A 12 14.28 3.54 -12.06
N GLU A 13 14.50 4.85 -12.11
CA GLU A 13 13.54 5.87 -12.58
C GLU A 13 12.77 5.54 -13.87
N ASN A 14 13.45 4.92 -14.85
CA ASN A 14 12.89 4.61 -16.16
C ASN A 14 12.67 3.10 -16.40
N LYS A 15 12.70 2.29 -15.35
CA LYS A 15 12.51 0.84 -15.43
C LYS A 15 11.32 0.39 -14.59
N THR A 16 10.94 -0.85 -14.77
CA THR A 16 10.07 -1.59 -13.88
C THR A 16 10.82 -2.81 -13.35
N ALA A 17 10.36 -3.35 -12.23
CA ALA A 17 10.83 -4.58 -11.65
C ALA A 17 9.68 -5.59 -11.56
N ASP A 18 9.99 -6.86 -11.79
CA ASP A 18 9.08 -7.95 -11.48
C ASP A 18 9.27 -8.35 -10.02
N ILE A 19 8.31 -7.98 -9.17
CA ILE A 19 8.26 -8.32 -7.75
C ILE A 19 7.19 -9.38 -7.45
N SER A 20 6.70 -10.10 -8.47
CA SER A 20 5.67 -11.13 -8.30
C SER A 20 6.11 -12.21 -7.32
N SER A 21 7.41 -12.52 -7.31
CA SER A 21 8.02 -13.50 -6.39
C SER A 21 7.96 -13.10 -4.91
N TRP A 22 7.71 -11.83 -4.59
CA TRP A 22 7.51 -11.40 -3.20
C TRP A 22 6.17 -11.89 -2.63
N GLY A 23 5.23 -12.28 -3.49
CA GLY A 23 3.88 -12.73 -3.14
C GLY A 23 2.97 -11.67 -2.53
N GLY A 24 3.52 -10.53 -2.10
CA GLY A 24 2.86 -9.50 -1.32
C GLY A 24 3.87 -8.70 -0.49
N ILE A 25 3.35 -7.94 0.47
CA ILE A 25 4.15 -7.28 1.50
C ILE A 25 3.69 -7.66 2.90
N CYS A 26 4.62 -7.65 3.85
CA CYS A 26 4.34 -7.56 5.27
C CYS A 26 4.86 -6.23 5.80
N LEU A 27 3.97 -5.43 6.40
CA LEU A 27 4.30 -4.14 7.01
C LEU A 27 4.05 -4.21 8.50
N THR A 28 5.09 -3.92 9.29
CA THR A 28 4.98 -3.71 10.73
C THR A 28 4.98 -2.21 11.00
N TYR A 29 3.91 -1.69 11.59
CA TYR A 29 3.73 -0.25 11.76
C TYR A 29 3.02 0.10 13.06
N THR A 30 3.12 1.36 13.45
CA THR A 30 2.15 2.01 14.33
C THR A 30 1.50 3.18 13.61
N SER A 31 0.20 3.40 13.79
CA SER A 31 -0.47 4.55 13.20
C SER A 31 -1.77 4.92 13.90
N ASP A 32 -2.02 6.22 14.05
CA ASP A 32 -3.31 6.80 14.43
C ASP A 32 -4.15 7.28 13.21
N ALA A 33 -3.66 7.00 12.00
CA ALA A 33 -4.32 7.27 10.72
C ALA A 33 -4.52 5.97 9.93
N SER A 34 -5.62 5.91 9.18
CA SER A 34 -5.75 4.86 8.17
C SER A 34 -5.01 5.28 6.91
N PHE A 35 -4.51 4.30 6.18
CA PHE A 35 -3.74 4.55 4.97
C PHE A 35 -3.97 3.45 3.94
N ARG A 36 -3.61 3.75 2.70
CA ARG A 36 -3.62 2.81 1.59
C ARG A 36 -2.20 2.59 1.12
N VAL A 37 -1.86 1.35 0.81
CA VAL A 37 -0.63 1.01 0.11
C VAL A 37 -0.99 0.71 -1.34
N TYR A 38 -0.41 1.47 -2.26
CA TYR A 38 -0.61 1.34 -3.69
C TYR A 38 0.58 0.65 -4.33
N LEU A 39 0.27 -0.24 -5.28
CA LEU A 39 1.24 -0.80 -6.20
C LEU A 39 1.20 0.02 -7.50
N VAL A 40 2.30 0.70 -7.80
CA VAL A 40 2.38 1.63 -8.94
C VAL A 40 3.29 1.02 -10.00
N SER A 41 2.69 0.59 -11.12
CA SER A 41 3.45 0.13 -12.31
C SER A 41 3.76 1.25 -13.30
N GLU A 42 2.97 2.32 -13.28
CA GLU A 42 3.05 3.43 -14.23
C GLU A 42 2.94 4.76 -13.48
N LEU A 43 3.94 5.62 -13.67
CA LEU A 43 3.89 7.01 -13.21
C LEU A 43 3.01 7.77 -14.19
N GLY A 44 1.79 8.06 -13.77
CA GLY A 44 0.85 8.93 -14.46
C GLY A 44 0.51 10.11 -13.56
N ASP A 45 -0.58 10.80 -13.85
CA ASP A 45 -1.07 11.88 -13.00
C ASP A 45 -1.29 11.36 -11.57
N GLU A 46 -0.56 11.91 -10.59
CA GLU A 46 -0.66 11.54 -9.17
C GLU A 46 -2.07 11.81 -8.60
N SER A 47 -2.97 12.41 -9.36
CA SER A 47 -4.37 12.59 -8.95
C SER A 47 -5.21 11.31 -9.12
N ASP A 48 -4.80 10.37 -9.98
CA ASP A 48 -5.59 9.17 -10.30
C ASP A 48 -5.04 7.91 -9.62
N HIS A 49 -5.16 7.89 -8.29
CA HIS A 49 -4.81 6.71 -7.50
C HIS A 49 -5.91 5.64 -7.54
N ASN A 50 -7.12 6.01 -7.96
CA ASN A 50 -8.25 5.09 -7.97
C ASN A 50 -8.10 4.00 -9.03
N THR A 51 -7.26 4.21 -10.04
CA THR A 51 -6.94 3.22 -11.08
C THR A 51 -5.75 2.31 -10.74
N LYS A 52 -5.14 2.50 -9.56
CA LYS A 52 -3.97 1.74 -9.10
C LYS A 52 -4.38 0.72 -8.04
N PRO A 53 -3.93 -0.55 -8.13
CA PRO A 53 -4.26 -1.56 -7.13
C PRO A 53 -3.74 -1.13 -5.78
N HIS A 54 -4.60 -1.27 -4.76
CA HIS A 54 -4.22 -0.89 -3.41
C HIS A 54 -4.85 -1.79 -2.37
N ALA A 55 -4.20 -1.79 -1.20
CA ALA A 55 -4.69 -2.44 0.00
C ALA A 55 -4.91 -1.43 1.11
N TRP A 56 -6.00 -1.62 1.86
CA TRP A 56 -6.36 -0.77 3.00
C TRP A 56 -5.65 -1.22 4.28
N PHE A 57 -5.15 -0.26 5.06
CA PHE A 57 -4.58 -0.46 6.38
C PHE A 57 -5.29 0.47 7.37
N ALA A 58 -5.88 -0.12 8.41
CA ALA A 58 -6.63 0.64 9.40
C ALA A 58 -5.69 1.35 10.38
N ALA A 59 -6.17 2.48 10.91
CA ALA A 59 -5.63 3.08 12.11
C ALA A 59 -5.67 2.06 13.27
N LEU A 60 -4.65 2.08 14.12
CA LEU A 60 -4.58 1.19 15.27
C LEU A 60 -5.37 1.79 16.44
N LEU A 61 -6.05 0.93 17.19
CA LEU A 61 -6.73 1.31 18.42
C LEU A 61 -5.73 1.68 19.53
N ASP A 62 -4.60 0.99 19.56
CA ASP A 62 -3.45 1.30 20.40
C ASP A 62 -2.27 1.71 19.51
N PRO A 63 -1.97 3.01 19.38
CA PRO A 63 -0.92 3.51 18.50
C PRO A 63 0.50 3.29 19.04
N GLU A 64 0.66 2.80 20.27
CA GLU A 64 1.99 2.45 20.83
C GLU A 64 2.34 0.98 20.53
N SER A 65 1.33 0.12 20.40
CA SER A 65 1.47 -1.30 20.09
C SER A 65 1.57 -1.54 18.57
N PRO A 66 2.70 -2.07 18.06
CA PRO A 66 2.87 -2.31 16.63
C PRO A 66 1.96 -3.42 16.13
N MET A 67 1.51 -3.29 14.88
CA MET A 67 0.79 -4.35 14.17
C MET A 67 1.60 -4.79 12.97
N THR A 68 1.68 -6.11 12.76
CA THR A 68 2.14 -6.68 11.47
C THR A 68 0.93 -7.03 10.63
N LYS A 69 0.82 -6.45 9.44
CA LYS A 69 -0.18 -6.85 8.44
C LYS A 69 0.51 -7.30 7.17
N CYS A 70 0.22 -8.54 6.77
CA CYS A 70 0.65 -9.10 5.50
C CYS A 70 -0.51 -9.09 4.51
N VAL A 71 -0.22 -8.72 3.27
CA VAL A 71 -1.21 -8.57 2.21
C VAL A 71 -0.62 -9.14 0.93
N GLN A 72 -1.32 -10.06 0.27
CA GLN A 72 -0.87 -10.65 -0.98
C GLN A 72 -1.09 -9.67 -2.13
N TRP A 73 -0.36 -9.78 -3.23
CA TRP A 73 -0.62 -8.97 -4.43
C TRP A 73 -2.06 -9.10 -4.93
N HIS A 74 -2.64 -10.29 -4.80
CA HIS A 74 -4.04 -10.55 -5.12
C HIS A 74 -5.04 -9.77 -4.25
N ASP A 75 -4.66 -9.32 -3.07
CA ASP A 75 -5.53 -8.51 -2.20
C ASP A 75 -5.43 -7.01 -2.50
N PHE A 76 -4.52 -6.60 -3.38
CA PHE A 76 -4.46 -5.23 -3.89
C PHE A 76 -5.48 -5.12 -5.00
N THR A 77 -6.47 -4.26 -4.84
CA THR A 77 -7.61 -4.20 -5.78
C THR A 77 -7.81 -2.81 -6.35
N VAL A 78 -8.29 -2.76 -7.58
CA VAL A 78 -8.94 -1.61 -8.20
C VAL A 78 -10.43 -1.90 -8.22
N LEU A 79 -11.24 -1.00 -7.68
CA LEU A 79 -12.70 -1.12 -7.75
C LEU A 79 -13.21 -0.45 -9.02
N LYS A 80 -14.21 -1.05 -9.65
CA LYS A 80 -14.92 -0.41 -10.77
C LYS A 80 -15.57 0.87 -10.27
N ASN A 81 -15.35 1.96 -11.00
CA ASN A 81 -15.80 3.29 -10.61
C ASN A 81 -17.31 3.31 -10.25
N GLY A 82 -17.63 3.85 -9.08
CA GLY A 82 -19.02 3.93 -8.58
C GLY A 82 -19.61 2.62 -8.06
N SER A 83 -18.81 1.57 -7.87
CA SER A 83 -19.29 0.27 -7.36
C SER A 83 -18.34 -0.37 -6.34
N SER A 84 -18.80 -1.46 -5.72
CA SER A 84 -17.98 -2.33 -4.87
C SER A 84 -17.34 -3.50 -5.63
N ASP A 85 -17.55 -3.61 -6.94
CA ASP A 85 -17.02 -4.71 -7.73
C ASP A 85 -15.53 -4.51 -8.02
N ILE A 86 -14.76 -5.59 -7.91
CA ILE A 86 -13.34 -5.58 -8.26
C ILE A 86 -13.18 -5.57 -9.79
N GLU A 87 -12.43 -4.60 -10.29
CA GLU A 87 -12.05 -4.48 -11.70
C GLU A 87 -10.76 -5.24 -12.01
N ARG A 88 -9.75 -5.07 -11.15
CA ARG A 88 -8.40 -5.62 -11.33
C ARG A 88 -7.74 -5.93 -10.00
N TYR A 89 -6.93 -6.98 -9.99
CA TYR A 89 -6.06 -7.39 -8.88
C TYR A 89 -4.60 -6.98 -9.13
N GLY A 90 -3.81 -6.84 -8.07
CA GLY A 90 -2.43 -6.35 -8.14
C GLY A 90 -1.42 -7.33 -8.75
N ASP A 91 -1.79 -8.58 -9.01
CA ASP A 91 -0.88 -9.61 -9.54
C ASP A 91 -0.17 -9.19 -10.84
N GLU A 92 -0.90 -8.55 -11.77
CA GLU A 92 -0.31 -8.07 -13.03
C GLU A 92 0.53 -6.81 -12.85
N ASP A 93 0.13 -5.92 -11.93
CA ASP A 93 0.90 -4.71 -11.61
C ASP A 93 2.23 -5.07 -10.90
N ALA A 94 2.29 -6.19 -10.17
CA ALA A 94 3.49 -6.69 -9.49
C ALA A 94 4.60 -7.13 -10.45
N LYS A 95 4.23 -7.61 -11.65
CA LYS A 95 5.19 -7.98 -12.72
C LYS A 95 5.92 -6.78 -13.33
N LYS A 96 5.35 -5.58 -13.15
CA LYS A 96 5.85 -4.33 -13.72
C LYS A 96 5.87 -3.20 -12.68
N ALA A 97 6.17 -3.52 -11.42
CA ALA A 97 6.16 -2.56 -10.34
C ALA A 97 7.28 -1.52 -10.50
N LYS A 98 6.99 -0.27 -10.16
CA LYS A 98 7.96 0.83 -10.14
C LYS A 98 8.06 1.48 -8.75
N VAL A 99 6.93 1.70 -8.11
CA VAL A 99 6.85 2.30 -6.76
C VAL A 99 5.83 1.53 -5.93
N ILE A 100 6.11 1.37 -4.64
CA ILE A 100 5.08 1.10 -3.66
C ILE A 100 4.87 2.38 -2.85
N LEU A 101 3.63 2.83 -2.79
CA LEU A 101 3.27 4.15 -2.28
C LEU A 101 2.31 4.02 -1.10
N ILE A 102 2.65 4.61 0.03
CA ILE A 102 1.81 4.71 1.21
C ILE A 102 1.14 6.09 1.18
N LYS A 103 -0.19 6.11 1.14
CA LYS A 103 -0.99 7.34 1.16
C LYS A 103 -1.84 7.38 2.42
N PHE A 104 -1.75 8.48 3.15
CA PHE A 104 -2.53 8.68 4.37
C PHE A 104 -3.88 9.29 4.05
N GLU A 105 -4.92 8.78 4.71
CA GLU A 105 -6.24 9.39 4.72
C GLU A 105 -6.33 10.41 5.85
N GLY A 106 -6.94 11.56 5.59
CA GLY A 106 -7.11 12.62 6.59
C GLY A 106 -7.62 13.91 5.99
N SER A 107 -7.98 14.85 6.87
CA SER A 107 -8.52 16.15 6.51
C SER A 107 -7.47 17.26 6.58
N SER A 108 -7.75 18.40 5.93
CA SER A 108 -6.88 19.58 6.02
C SER A 108 -6.75 20.05 7.48
N GLY A 109 -5.52 20.33 7.91
CA GLY A 109 -5.22 20.74 9.29
C GLY A 109 -5.03 19.58 10.28
N GLU A 110 -5.33 18.34 9.88
CA GLU A 110 -5.15 17.18 10.73
C GLU A 110 -3.66 16.80 10.87
N GLN A 111 -3.29 16.39 12.09
CA GLN A 111 -1.96 15.85 12.41
C GLN A 111 -2.14 14.46 13.01
N LYS A 112 -1.33 13.53 12.50
CA LYS A 112 -1.39 12.10 12.77
C LYS A 112 0.02 11.54 12.78
N ASN A 113 0.24 10.56 13.63
CA ASN A 113 1.48 9.83 13.81
C ASN A 113 1.48 8.52 13.03
N PHE A 114 2.60 8.25 12.37
CA PHE A 114 2.81 7.02 11.64
C PHE A 114 4.28 6.63 11.75
N ASN A 115 4.54 5.37 12.05
CA ASN A 115 5.88 4.81 12.09
C ASN A 115 5.92 3.46 11.38
N ILE A 116 6.89 3.29 10.49
CA ILE A 116 7.24 1.98 9.91
C ILE A 116 8.33 1.38 10.78
N LYS A 117 8.08 0.18 11.32
CA LYS A 117 9.08 -0.60 12.06
C LYS A 117 9.79 -1.60 11.17
N SER A 118 9.07 -2.24 10.25
CA SER A 118 9.67 -3.12 9.25
C SER A 118 8.81 -3.22 8.00
N LEU A 119 9.45 -3.46 6.86
CA LEU A 119 8.81 -3.79 5.60
C LEU A 119 9.54 -5.02 5.02
N GLY A 120 8.78 -6.00 4.58
CA GLY A 120 9.32 -7.22 3.95
C GLY A 120 8.37 -7.79 2.90
N THR A 121 8.83 -8.85 2.24
CA THR A 121 8.00 -9.66 1.33
C THR A 121 6.92 -10.40 2.11
N TYR A 122 5.91 -10.94 1.42
CA TYR A 122 4.87 -11.73 2.06
C TYR A 122 5.46 -12.95 2.78
N ASP A 123 4.98 -13.18 4.00
CA ASP A 123 5.33 -14.34 4.82
C ASP A 123 4.08 -14.76 5.60
N GLU A 124 3.52 -15.91 5.23
CA GLU A 124 2.34 -16.47 5.89
C GLU A 124 2.56 -16.72 7.40
N ARG A 125 3.81 -16.90 7.84
CA ARG A 125 4.16 -17.13 9.25
C ARG A 125 4.00 -15.87 10.11
N LEU A 126 3.82 -14.71 9.49
CA LEU A 126 3.60 -13.44 10.18
C LEU A 126 2.10 -13.09 10.32
N LEU A 127 1.21 -13.88 9.74
CA LEU A 127 -0.23 -13.69 9.89
C LEU A 127 -0.65 -13.86 11.37
N GLY A 128 -1.41 -12.91 11.89
CA GLY A 128 -1.94 -12.93 13.26
C GLY A 128 -0.96 -12.50 14.36
N ARG A 129 0.20 -11.92 14.02
CA ARG A 129 1.14 -11.35 15.00
C ARG A 129 0.79 -9.88 15.31
N SER A 130 0.27 -9.65 16.51
CA SER A 130 0.14 -8.33 17.17
C SER A 130 1.22 -8.18 18.23
#